data_AF-A0A5N4C689-F1
#
_entry.id   AF-A0A5N4C689-F1
#
_cell.length_a   1.000
_cell.length_b   1.000
_cell.length_c   1.000
_cell.angle_alpha   90.00
_cell.angle_beta   90.00
_cell.angle_gamma   90.00
#
_symmetry.space_group_name_H-M   'P 1'
#
loop_
_entity.id
_entity.type
_entity.pdbx_description
1 polymer ?
#
loop_
_entity_poly.entity_id
_entity_poly.type
_entity_poly.pdbx_seq_one_letter_code
_entity_poly.pdbx_strand_id
1 'polypeptide(L)'
;MLKENTQQTEAIPIVDLEPPLALPPPPAPEDEWSPIPEHTNMHASPFPITLFGTIPVILGVSCLLLLMLCGFFGYQYFQSVQQSESKLKNLNQWIESFQNEEEKFLQIQESLDQNKEILEWLQNQNEYLTKALQELNTKPGDLENILKLLAGDHTWLGLSYKEEDNQWKWEDGSLPSPGLSLPKPGVAFWGKCAYANTHSVGTDDCGTSSSCLCEKPVCAENSDKEG
;
A
#
# COMPACT_ATOMS: atom_id res chain seq x y z
N MET A 1 -2.18 4.36 -24.70
CA MET A 1 -1.64 5.29 -25.72
C MET A 1 -1.35 6.62 -25.05
N LEU A 2 -0.10 6.89 -24.70
CA LEU A 2 0.35 8.21 -24.27
C LEU A 2 1.44 8.66 -25.24
N LYS A 3 1.26 9.83 -25.84
CA LYS A 3 2.09 10.37 -26.92
C LYS A 3 3.25 11.16 -26.30
N GLU A 4 4.46 10.68 -26.54
CA GLU A 4 5.72 11.35 -26.23
C GLU A 4 5.88 12.56 -27.18
N ASN A 5 6.15 13.75 -26.63
CA ASN A 5 6.51 14.94 -27.41
C ASN A 5 7.98 15.25 -27.12
N THR A 6 8.85 14.78 -28.01
CA THR A 6 10.29 15.04 -28.01
C THR A 6 10.55 16.36 -28.74
N GLN A 7 11.03 17.37 -28.01
CA GLN A 7 11.52 18.62 -28.60
C GLN A 7 12.95 18.41 -29.08
N GLN A 8 13.14 18.39 -30.39
CA GLN A 8 14.43 18.29 -31.05
C GLN A 8 15.04 19.68 -31.19
N THR A 9 16.17 19.94 -30.52
CA THR A 9 16.98 21.15 -30.70
C THR A 9 17.98 20.90 -31.83
N GLU A 10 17.80 21.57 -32.96
CA GLU A 10 18.75 21.59 -34.08
C GLU A 10 20.04 22.31 -33.69
N ALA A 11 21.16 21.67 -34.00
CA ALA A 11 22.50 22.24 -33.93
C ALA A 11 22.82 22.98 -35.25
N ILE A 12 23.33 24.20 -35.15
CA ILE A 12 23.77 25.03 -36.28
C ILE A 12 25.19 24.60 -36.69
N PRO A 13 25.50 24.39 -37.98
CA PRO A 13 26.79 23.87 -38.41
C PRO A 13 27.87 24.96 -38.50
N ILE A 14 29.08 24.58 -38.13
CA ILE A 14 30.33 25.32 -38.28
C ILE A 14 30.71 25.29 -39.77
N VAL A 15 30.82 26.47 -40.39
CA VAL A 15 31.42 26.62 -41.72
C VAL A 15 32.92 26.87 -41.54
N ASP A 16 33.68 25.90 -42.01
CA ASP A 16 35.12 25.95 -42.22
C ASP A 16 35.44 26.87 -43.40
N LEU A 17 36.36 27.82 -43.22
CA LEU A 17 36.87 28.67 -44.30
C LEU A 17 38.38 28.49 -44.40
N GLU A 18 38.75 27.85 -45.50
CA GLU A 18 40.11 27.55 -45.98
C GLU A 18 40.97 28.82 -46.20
N PRO A 19 42.29 28.80 -45.92
CA PRO A 19 43.14 29.97 -46.08
C PRO A 19 43.88 29.98 -47.43
N PRO A 20 44.00 31.12 -48.13
CA PRO A 20 44.97 31.26 -49.21
C PRO A 20 46.20 32.10 -48.79
N LEU A 21 47.34 31.40 -48.83
CA LEU A 21 48.63 31.74 -49.44
C LEU A 21 49.36 33.04 -49.05
N ALA A 22 50.56 32.81 -48.50
CA ALA A 22 51.61 33.79 -48.22
C ALA A 22 52.14 34.47 -49.49
N LEU A 23 52.37 35.78 -49.40
CA LEU A 23 53.19 36.55 -50.34
C LEU A 23 54.51 36.98 -49.64
N PRO A 24 55.65 37.00 -50.38
CA PRO A 24 56.98 37.28 -49.81
C PRO A 24 57.29 38.80 -49.63
N PRO A 25 58.29 39.16 -48.81
CA PRO A 25 58.68 40.55 -48.50
C PRO A 25 59.57 41.22 -49.58
N PRO A 26 59.82 42.56 -49.50
CA PRO A 26 60.15 43.44 -50.62
C PRO A 26 61.67 43.70 -50.80
N PRO A 27 62.05 44.48 -51.83
CA PRO A 27 63.19 45.39 -51.75
C PRO A 27 62.82 46.88 -52.01
N ALA A 28 63.63 47.75 -51.42
CA ALA A 28 63.57 49.23 -51.40
C ALA A 28 64.48 49.86 -52.50
N PRO A 29 64.93 51.14 -52.41
CA PRO A 29 64.26 52.45 -52.42
C PRO A 29 64.83 53.40 -53.52
N GLU A 30 64.23 54.57 -53.78
CA GLU A 30 64.98 55.74 -54.30
C GLU A 30 64.23 57.10 -54.19
N ASP A 31 64.80 57.94 -53.32
CA ASP A 31 64.94 59.41 -53.22
C ASP A 31 64.26 60.36 -54.22
N GLU A 32 63.59 61.42 -53.73
CA GLU A 32 63.82 62.81 -54.22
C GLU A 32 63.38 63.89 -53.21
N TRP A 33 64.19 64.95 -53.09
CA TRP A 33 64.21 65.96 -52.03
C TRP A 33 63.19 67.12 -52.18
N SER A 34 62.81 67.72 -51.03
CA SER A 34 61.88 68.85 -50.83
C SER A 34 62.42 70.24 -51.30
N PRO A 35 61.58 71.32 -51.26
CA PRO A 35 61.66 72.24 -50.11
C PRO A 35 60.33 72.92 -49.66
N ILE A 36 60.33 73.44 -48.42
CA ILE A 36 59.27 74.16 -47.67
C ILE A 36 59.40 75.69 -47.90
N PRO A 37 58.32 76.50 -47.96
CA PRO A 37 57.95 77.40 -46.84
C PRO A 37 56.42 77.54 -46.65
N GLU A 38 55.87 77.27 -45.45
CA GLU A 38 55.51 78.23 -44.39
C GLU A 38 54.11 78.91 -44.50
N HIS A 39 53.31 78.67 -43.44
CA HIS A 39 52.13 79.40 -42.92
C HIS A 39 50.79 79.36 -43.65
N THR A 40 49.80 78.69 -43.04
CA THR A 40 48.65 79.39 -42.44
C THR A 40 47.84 78.47 -41.52
N ASN A 41 47.66 78.96 -40.31
CA ASN A 41 46.89 78.40 -39.21
C ASN A 41 45.39 78.39 -39.53
N MET A 42 44.74 77.24 -39.47
CA MET A 42 43.30 77.13 -39.24
C MET A 42 43.03 76.16 -38.08
N HIS A 43 42.90 76.74 -36.89
CA HIS A 43 42.08 76.29 -35.76
C HIS A 43 41.89 74.78 -35.60
N ALA A 44 42.88 74.13 -34.99
CA ALA A 44 42.59 72.98 -34.15
C ALA A 44 41.81 73.49 -32.93
N SER A 45 40.55 73.07 -32.81
CA SER A 45 39.86 73.08 -31.51
C SER A 45 40.75 72.38 -30.49
N PRO A 46 41.10 73.00 -29.34
CA PRO A 46 41.82 72.30 -28.31
C PRO A 46 40.85 71.34 -27.61
N PHE A 47 40.70 70.14 -28.13
CA PHE A 47 40.19 69.04 -27.31
C PHE A 47 41.25 68.76 -26.23
N PRO A 48 40.92 68.94 -24.94
CA PRO A 48 41.95 69.02 -23.92
C PRO A 48 42.49 67.62 -23.62
N ILE A 49 43.81 67.50 -23.64
CA ILE A 49 44.60 66.28 -23.36
C ILE A 49 44.37 65.75 -21.92
N THR A 50 43.65 66.49 -21.08
CA THR A 50 43.25 66.12 -19.70
C THR A 50 42.12 65.09 -19.61
N LEU A 51 41.42 64.80 -20.72
CA LEU A 51 40.31 63.84 -20.74
C LEU A 51 40.77 62.38 -20.82
N PHE A 52 41.95 62.10 -21.38
CA PHE A 52 42.41 60.71 -21.57
C PHE A 52 42.97 60.06 -20.29
N GLY A 53 43.52 60.84 -19.37
CA GLY A 53 44.06 60.34 -18.09
C GLY A 53 42.99 60.06 -17.03
N THR A 54 41.81 60.69 -17.12
CA THR A 54 40.71 60.49 -16.16
C THR A 54 39.85 59.28 -16.50
N ILE A 55 39.76 58.88 -17.77
CA ILE A 55 39.02 57.70 -18.23
C ILE A 55 39.42 56.41 -17.49
N PRO A 56 40.71 56.01 -17.41
CA PRO A 56 41.08 54.77 -16.71
C PRO A 56 40.80 54.85 -15.20
N VAL A 57 40.90 56.04 -14.61
CA VAL A 57 40.59 56.27 -13.19
C VAL A 57 39.09 56.08 -12.94
N ILE A 58 38.23 56.67 -13.78
CA ILE A 58 36.77 56.54 -13.70
C ILE A 58 36.34 55.09 -13.94
N LEU A 59 36.96 54.40 -14.91
CA LEU A 59 36.69 52.99 -15.17
C LEU A 59 37.09 52.10 -13.99
N GLY A 60 38.23 52.37 -13.36
CA GLY A 60 38.68 51.65 -12.17
C GLY A 60 37.72 51.81 -11.00
N VAL A 61 37.31 53.05 -10.69
CA VAL A 61 36.34 53.32 -9.61
C VAL A 61 34.98 52.68 -9.92
N SER A 62 34.51 52.78 -11.16
CA SER A 62 33.26 52.14 -11.60
C SER A 62 33.32 50.61 -11.45
N CYS A 63 34.45 49.99 -11.79
CA CYS A 63 34.65 48.55 -11.63
C CYS A 63 34.58 48.12 -10.16
N LEU A 64 35.24 48.86 -9.26
CA LEU A 64 35.19 48.57 -7.82
C LEU A 64 33.77 48.70 -7.25
N LEU A 65 33.00 49.69 -7.71
CA LEU A 65 31.59 49.83 -7.31
C LEU A 65 30.74 48.66 -7.79
N LEU A 66 30.92 48.21 -9.03
CA LEU A 66 30.21 47.05 -9.58
C LEU A 66 30.56 45.77 -8.81
N LEU A 67 31.82 45.54 -8.43
CA LEU A 67 32.23 44.38 -7.65
C LEU A 67 31.59 44.37 -6.26
N MET A 68 31.51 45.53 -5.59
CA MET A 68 30.84 45.65 -4.29
C MET A 68 29.34 45.33 -4.39
N LEU A 69 28.67 45.83 -5.43
CA LEU A 69 27.25 45.54 -5.67
C LEU A 69 27.02 44.06 -6.00
N CYS A 70 27.83 43.48 -6.89
CA CYS A 70 27.76 42.07 -7.24
C CYS A 70 28.02 41.17 -6.01
N GLY A 71 28.99 41.52 -5.16
CA GLY A 71 29.24 40.82 -3.91
C GLY A 71 28.05 40.89 -2.95
N PHE A 72 27.45 42.08 -2.79
CA PHE A 72 26.28 42.26 -1.94
C PHE A 72 25.06 41.47 -2.45
N PHE A 73 24.75 41.57 -3.75
CA PHE A 73 23.63 40.82 -4.34
C PHE A 73 23.89 39.31 -4.32
N GLY A 74 25.12 38.87 -4.59
CA GLY A 74 25.51 37.46 -4.47
C GLY A 74 25.35 36.92 -3.06
N TYR A 75 25.75 37.70 -2.05
CA TYR A 75 25.54 37.36 -0.64
C TYR A 75 24.05 37.26 -0.29
N GLN A 76 23.24 38.24 -0.67
CA GLN A 76 21.79 38.24 -0.43
C GLN A 76 21.10 37.04 -1.11
N TYR A 77 21.48 36.74 -2.34
CA TYR A 77 20.95 35.59 -3.08
C TYR A 77 21.31 34.27 -2.38
N PHE A 78 22.59 34.07 -2.03
CA PHE A 78 23.04 32.86 -1.35
C PHE A 78 22.37 32.70 0.03
N GLN A 79 22.21 33.80 0.77
CA GLN A 79 21.50 33.81 2.05
C GLN A 79 20.03 33.38 1.87
N SER A 80 19.34 33.90 0.84
CA SER A 80 17.96 33.51 0.52
C SER A 80 17.84 32.04 0.14
N VAL A 81 18.80 31.51 -0.64
CA VAL A 81 18.82 30.09 -1.05
C VAL A 81 19.02 29.18 0.17
N GLN A 82 19.96 29.50 1.06
CA GLN A 82 20.20 28.74 2.29
C GLN A 82 18.96 28.72 3.20
N GLN A 83 18.29 29.86 3.36
CA GLN A 83 17.06 29.94 4.16
C GLN A 83 15.89 29.15 3.52
N SER A 84 15.87 29.04 2.20
CA SER A 84 14.85 28.26 1.48
C SER A 84 15.01 26.76 1.71
N GLU A 85 16.26 26.26 1.80
CA GLU A 85 16.54 24.84 2.02
C GLU A 85 16.06 24.37 3.39
N SER A 86 16.31 25.17 4.44
CA SER A 86 15.84 24.82 5.80
C SER A 86 14.31 24.82 5.90
N LYS A 87 13.64 25.74 5.21
CA LYS A 87 12.17 25.77 5.13
C LYS A 87 11.63 24.57 4.37
N LEU A 88 12.28 24.18 3.26
CA LEU A 88 11.91 23.01 2.48
C LEU A 88 12.02 21.72 3.31
N LYS A 89 13.09 21.57 4.10
CA LYS A 89 13.24 20.41 5.01
C LYS A 89 12.13 20.34 6.05
N ASN A 90 11.78 21.47 6.66
CA ASN A 90 10.67 21.53 7.62
C ASN A 90 9.33 21.18 6.96
N LEU A 91 9.06 21.71 5.76
CA LEU A 91 7.86 21.37 4.99
C LEU A 91 7.79 19.89 4.64
N ASN A 92 8.90 19.29 4.19
CA ASN A 92 8.95 17.86 3.88
C ASN A 92 8.68 17.01 5.13
N GLN A 93 9.30 17.35 6.25
CA GLN A 93 9.06 16.68 7.53
C GLN A 93 7.59 16.79 7.97
N TRP A 94 6.99 17.97 7.77
CA TRP A 94 5.58 18.19 8.06
C TRP A 94 4.72 17.30 7.15
N ILE A 95 4.95 17.30 5.84
CA ILE A 95 4.22 16.46 4.87
C ILE A 95 4.30 14.97 5.26
N GLU A 96 5.48 14.45 5.61
CA GLU A 96 5.64 13.06 6.06
C GLU A 96 4.85 12.78 7.35
N SER A 97 4.82 13.72 8.28
CA SER A 97 4.01 13.59 9.50
C SER A 97 2.51 13.55 9.20
N PHE A 98 2.03 14.39 8.28
CA PHE A 98 0.62 14.37 7.87
C PHE A 98 0.24 13.06 7.19
N GLN A 99 1.08 12.57 6.27
CA GLN A 99 0.85 11.29 5.61
C GLN A 99 0.78 10.13 6.60
N ASN A 100 1.68 10.09 7.60
CA ASN A 100 1.65 9.06 8.64
C ASN A 100 0.38 9.13 9.53
N GLU A 101 -0.15 10.33 9.79
CA GLU A 101 -1.44 10.45 10.49
C GLU A 101 -2.62 9.98 9.62
N GLU A 102 -2.62 10.30 8.34
CA GLU A 102 -3.63 9.83 7.38
C GLU A 102 -3.61 8.29 7.27
N GLU A 103 -2.43 7.68 7.18
CA GLU A 103 -2.28 6.21 7.17
C GLU A 103 -2.81 5.56 8.45
N LYS A 104 -2.52 6.13 9.62
CA LYS A 104 -3.08 5.64 10.90
C LYS A 104 -4.59 5.76 10.93
N PHE A 105 -5.14 6.88 10.45
CA PHE A 105 -6.59 7.07 10.40
C PHE A 105 -7.24 6.04 9.48
N LEU A 106 -6.63 5.77 8.32
CA LEU A 106 -7.11 4.75 7.38
C LEU A 106 -7.11 3.35 8.01
N GLN A 107 -6.03 2.98 8.70
CA GLN A 107 -5.94 1.69 9.42
C GLN A 107 -7.00 1.57 10.52
N ILE A 108 -7.23 2.65 11.29
CA ILE A 108 -8.28 2.67 12.31
C ILE A 108 -9.65 2.49 11.68
N GLN A 109 -9.93 3.18 10.57
CA GLN A 109 -11.20 3.08 9.86
C GLN A 109 -11.44 1.65 9.35
N GLU A 110 -10.45 1.02 8.73
CA GLU A 110 -10.54 -0.37 8.27
C GLU A 110 -10.84 -1.32 9.44
N SER A 111 -10.13 -1.16 10.56
CA SER A 111 -10.37 -1.98 11.75
C SER A 111 -11.77 -1.77 12.34
N LEU A 112 -12.32 -0.55 12.26
CA LEU A 112 -13.66 -0.23 12.73
C LEU A 112 -14.72 -0.91 11.84
N ASP A 113 -14.53 -0.87 10.53
CA ASP A 113 -15.42 -1.51 9.57
C ASP A 113 -15.40 -3.04 9.72
N GLN A 114 -14.22 -3.65 9.88
CA GLN A 114 -14.10 -5.07 10.19
C GLN A 114 -14.78 -5.44 11.52
N ASN A 115 -14.56 -4.65 12.57
CA ASN A 115 -15.19 -4.89 13.87
C ASN A 115 -16.73 -4.77 13.79
N LYS A 116 -17.24 -3.86 12.97
CA LYS A 116 -18.68 -3.72 12.71
C LYS A 116 -19.24 -4.98 12.02
N GLU A 117 -18.58 -5.49 10.98
CA GLU A 117 -19.00 -6.72 10.29
C GLU A 117 -19.02 -7.92 11.24
N ILE A 118 -17.98 -8.07 12.08
CA ILE A 118 -17.92 -9.13 13.10
C ILE A 118 -19.08 -9.01 14.08
N LEU A 119 -19.41 -7.80 14.52
CA LEU A 119 -20.52 -7.56 15.44
C LEU A 119 -21.87 -7.93 14.80
N GLU A 120 -22.10 -7.56 13.54
CA GLU A 120 -23.31 -7.94 12.79
C GLU A 120 -23.41 -9.46 12.65
N TRP A 121 -22.30 -10.14 12.34
CA TRP A 121 -22.25 -11.60 12.27
C TRP A 121 -22.58 -12.27 13.62
N LEU A 122 -22.01 -11.78 14.72
CA LEU A 122 -22.29 -12.29 16.08
C LEU A 122 -23.75 -12.09 16.47
N GLN A 123 -24.33 -10.94 16.11
CA GLN A 123 -25.75 -10.67 16.37
C GLN A 123 -26.65 -11.63 15.62
N ASN A 124 -26.37 -11.86 14.33
CA ASN A 124 -27.13 -12.81 13.52
C ASN A 124 -27.03 -14.25 14.06
N GLN A 125 -25.83 -14.67 14.49
CA GLN A 125 -25.62 -15.96 15.18
C GLN A 125 -26.45 -16.07 16.46
N ASN A 126 -26.44 -15.03 17.30
CA ASN A 126 -27.21 -15.00 18.53
C ASN A 126 -28.73 -15.08 18.27
N GLU A 127 -29.23 -14.42 17.24
CA GLU A 127 -30.64 -14.51 16.85
C GLU A 127 -31.03 -15.94 16.43
N TYR A 128 -30.20 -16.58 15.61
CA TYR A 128 -30.39 -17.98 15.20
C TYR A 128 -30.42 -18.91 16.41
N LEU A 129 -29.43 -18.81 17.29
CA LEU A 129 -29.35 -19.65 18.48
C LEU A 129 -30.55 -19.44 19.41
N THR A 130 -30.99 -18.18 19.58
CA THR A 130 -32.15 -17.85 20.40
C THR A 130 -33.43 -18.49 19.86
N LYS A 131 -33.65 -18.44 18.54
CA LYS A 131 -34.79 -19.10 17.89
C LYS A 131 -34.75 -20.61 18.08
N ALA A 132 -33.61 -21.23 17.85
CA ALA A 132 -33.47 -22.68 18.00
C ALA A 132 -33.68 -23.14 19.46
N LEU A 133 -33.18 -22.37 20.44
CA LEU A 133 -33.43 -22.62 21.87
C LEU A 133 -34.93 -22.49 22.21
N GLN A 134 -35.61 -21.50 21.63
CA GLN A 134 -37.05 -21.32 21.82
C GLN A 134 -37.83 -22.51 21.24
N GLU A 135 -37.45 -23.01 20.06
CA GLU A 135 -38.05 -24.20 19.46
C GLU A 135 -37.88 -25.43 20.34
N LEU A 136 -36.67 -25.66 20.87
CA LEU A 136 -36.42 -26.75 21.83
C LEU A 136 -37.30 -26.65 23.08
N ASN A 137 -37.43 -25.45 23.68
CA ASN A 137 -38.26 -25.25 24.87
C ASN A 137 -39.75 -25.54 24.62
N THR A 138 -40.22 -25.38 23.37
CA THR A 138 -41.62 -25.67 22.99
C THR A 138 -41.85 -27.14 22.61
N LYS A 139 -40.80 -27.88 22.22
CA LYS A 139 -40.87 -29.32 21.88
C LYS A 139 -39.74 -30.12 22.57
N PRO A 140 -39.77 -30.25 23.90
CA PRO A 140 -38.66 -30.81 24.69
C PRO A 140 -38.47 -32.34 24.58
N GLY A 141 -38.90 -33.00 23.49
CA GLY A 141 -38.87 -34.45 23.35
C GLY A 141 -38.13 -35.00 22.13
N ASP A 142 -37.75 -34.16 21.16
CA ASP A 142 -37.13 -34.63 19.93
C ASP A 142 -35.61 -34.52 20.03
N LEU A 143 -34.96 -35.67 20.28
CA LEU A 143 -33.50 -35.84 20.19
C LEU A 143 -32.94 -35.29 18.87
N GLU A 144 -33.74 -35.32 17.80
CA GLU A 144 -33.42 -34.73 16.50
C GLU A 144 -33.13 -33.23 16.56
N ASN A 145 -33.86 -32.46 17.37
CA ASN A 145 -33.66 -31.00 17.48
C ASN A 145 -32.40 -30.66 18.29
N ILE A 146 -32.08 -31.49 19.29
CA ILE A 146 -30.83 -31.36 20.07
C ILE A 146 -29.63 -31.73 19.18
N LEU A 147 -29.75 -32.78 18.37
CA LEU A 147 -28.75 -33.18 17.38
C LEU A 147 -28.50 -32.07 16.34
N LYS A 148 -29.54 -31.41 15.82
CA LYS A 148 -29.40 -30.27 14.89
C LYS A 148 -28.56 -29.11 15.45
N LEU A 149 -28.57 -28.92 16.77
CA LEU A 149 -27.84 -27.83 17.43
C LEU A 149 -26.40 -28.20 17.83
N LEU A 150 -26.13 -29.49 18.06
CA LEU A 150 -24.84 -29.96 18.57
C LEU A 150 -23.98 -30.67 17.52
N ALA A 151 -24.58 -31.20 16.45
CA ALA A 151 -23.86 -31.91 15.42
C ALA A 151 -23.29 -30.95 14.37
N GLY A 152 -21.98 -31.05 14.11
CA GLY A 152 -21.39 -30.50 12.89
C GLY A 152 -21.84 -31.27 11.64
N ASP A 153 -21.30 -30.93 10.46
CA ASP A 153 -21.70 -31.55 9.18
C ASP A 153 -21.56 -33.08 9.15
N HIS A 154 -20.63 -33.63 9.94
CA HIS A 154 -20.45 -35.06 10.11
C HIS A 154 -19.99 -35.32 11.55
N THR A 155 -20.86 -35.83 12.41
CA THR A 155 -20.52 -36.17 13.79
C THR A 155 -21.01 -37.57 14.13
N TRP A 156 -20.10 -38.45 14.51
CA TRP A 156 -20.41 -39.83 14.88
C TRP A 156 -21.35 -39.89 16.08
N LEU A 157 -22.37 -40.74 15.92
CA LEU A 157 -23.25 -41.16 16.99
C LEU A 157 -22.81 -42.56 17.46
N GLY A 158 -23.01 -42.85 18.74
CA GLY A 158 -22.81 -44.20 19.31
C GLY A 158 -23.86 -45.22 18.85
N LEU A 159 -24.27 -45.18 17.58
CA LEU A 159 -25.30 -46.02 16.99
C LEU A 159 -24.70 -46.77 15.79
N SER A 160 -24.74 -48.11 15.83
CA SER A 160 -24.18 -48.97 14.79
C SER A 160 -25.13 -50.10 14.40
N TYR A 161 -25.01 -50.56 13.15
CA TYR A 161 -25.80 -51.68 12.64
C TYR A 161 -25.16 -53.00 13.03
N LYS A 162 -25.89 -53.84 13.76
CA LYS A 162 -25.46 -55.20 14.14
C LYS A 162 -26.03 -56.21 13.14
N GLU A 163 -25.15 -56.82 12.35
CA GLU A 163 -25.53 -57.82 11.33
C GLU A 163 -26.10 -59.09 11.94
N GLU A 164 -25.61 -59.48 13.11
CA GLU A 164 -26.10 -60.65 13.87
C GLU A 164 -27.59 -60.53 14.22
N ASP A 165 -28.05 -59.32 14.52
CA ASP A 165 -29.42 -59.02 14.93
C ASP A 165 -30.27 -58.36 13.83
N ASN A 166 -29.64 -58.06 12.69
CA ASN A 166 -30.18 -57.25 11.60
C ASN A 166 -30.85 -55.93 12.07
N GLN A 167 -30.25 -55.26 13.06
CA GLN A 167 -30.84 -54.10 13.72
C GLN A 167 -29.80 -53.05 14.11
N TRP A 168 -30.22 -51.79 14.09
CA TRP A 168 -29.47 -50.69 14.68
C TRP A 168 -29.54 -50.76 16.20
N LYS A 169 -28.38 -50.63 16.86
CA LYS A 169 -28.27 -50.62 18.32
C LYS A 169 -27.30 -49.53 18.77
N TRP A 170 -27.58 -48.98 19.94
CA TRP A 170 -26.63 -48.11 20.64
C TRP A 170 -25.44 -48.93 21.15
N GLU A 171 -24.36 -48.26 21.55
CA GLU A 171 -23.18 -48.93 22.12
C GLU A 171 -23.48 -49.75 23.39
N ASP A 172 -24.55 -49.43 24.12
CA ASP A 172 -25.03 -50.21 25.28
C ASP A 172 -25.90 -51.42 24.89
N GLY A 173 -26.17 -51.60 23.59
CA GLY A 173 -27.01 -52.68 23.04
C GLY A 173 -28.51 -52.38 23.03
N SER A 174 -28.95 -51.22 23.53
CA SER A 174 -30.35 -50.82 23.52
C SER A 174 -30.83 -50.44 22.12
N LEU A 175 -32.15 -50.53 21.92
CA LEU A 175 -32.79 -50.19 20.65
C LEU A 175 -33.03 -48.68 20.53
N PRO A 176 -32.81 -48.07 19.36
CA PRO A 176 -33.15 -46.67 19.13
C PRO A 176 -34.66 -46.46 19.21
N SER A 177 -35.07 -45.27 19.67
CA SER A 177 -36.48 -44.92 19.80
C SER A 177 -37.17 -44.88 18.42
N PRO A 178 -38.46 -45.27 18.31
CA PRO A 178 -39.19 -45.34 17.03
C PRO A 178 -39.26 -44.04 16.22
N GLY A 179 -39.03 -42.88 16.86
CA GLY A 179 -39.02 -41.57 16.20
C GLY A 179 -37.72 -41.25 15.44
N LEU A 180 -36.67 -42.06 15.57
CA LEU A 180 -35.41 -41.84 14.88
C LEU A 180 -35.51 -42.38 13.44
N SER A 181 -35.57 -41.50 12.46
CA SER A 181 -35.68 -41.85 11.03
C SER A 181 -34.35 -42.44 10.51
N LEU A 182 -34.08 -43.70 10.81
CA LEU A 182 -32.83 -44.36 10.42
C LEU A 182 -32.90 -44.92 9.00
N PRO A 183 -31.87 -44.69 8.16
CA PRO A 183 -31.76 -45.35 6.86
C PRO A 183 -31.71 -46.86 7.03
N LYS A 184 -32.37 -47.59 6.13
CA LYS A 184 -32.11 -49.02 5.97
C LYS A 184 -30.74 -49.17 5.31
N PRO A 185 -29.86 -50.08 5.79
CA PRO A 185 -28.58 -50.33 5.13
C PRO A 185 -28.80 -50.62 3.64
N GLY A 186 -28.00 -50.00 2.78
CA GLY A 186 -28.10 -50.17 1.33
C GLY A 186 -27.85 -51.62 0.89
N VAL A 187 -28.24 -51.93 -0.36
CA VAL A 187 -28.01 -53.23 -1.01
C VAL A 187 -26.51 -53.57 -1.15
N ALA A 188 -25.67 -52.55 -1.05
CA ALA A 188 -24.26 -52.67 -0.74
C ALA A 188 -24.09 -52.16 0.69
N PHE A 189 -23.52 -52.98 1.57
CA PHE A 189 -23.31 -52.77 3.01
C PHE A 189 -22.35 -51.59 3.34
N TRP A 190 -22.46 -50.47 2.62
CA TRP A 190 -21.77 -49.24 2.95
C TRP A 190 -22.52 -48.54 4.08
N GLY A 191 -21.76 -48.18 5.11
CA GLY A 191 -22.28 -47.43 6.24
C GLY A 191 -22.89 -48.26 7.36
N LYS A 192 -22.04 -48.85 8.21
CA LYS A 192 -22.45 -49.56 9.44
C LYS A 192 -22.56 -48.65 10.67
N CYS A 193 -22.09 -47.40 10.57
CA CYS A 193 -22.14 -46.43 11.66
C CYS A 193 -23.03 -45.25 11.28
N ALA A 194 -23.80 -44.76 12.25
CA ALA A 194 -24.64 -43.60 12.04
C ALA A 194 -23.90 -42.30 12.44
N TYR A 195 -24.10 -41.26 11.66
CA TYR A 195 -23.61 -39.93 11.97
C TYR A 195 -24.76 -38.92 11.94
N ALA A 196 -24.65 -37.87 12.74
CA ALA A 196 -25.50 -36.71 12.68
C ALA A 196 -24.88 -35.65 11.77
N ASN A 197 -25.73 -35.04 10.97
CA ASN A 197 -25.48 -33.83 10.21
C ASN A 197 -26.44 -32.74 10.74
N THR A 198 -26.17 -31.49 10.37
CA THR A 198 -26.98 -30.30 10.67
C THR A 198 -28.47 -30.45 10.39
N HIS A 199 -28.88 -31.37 9.50
CA HIS A 199 -30.28 -31.52 9.09
C HIS A 199 -30.85 -32.94 9.21
N SER A 200 -30.02 -33.97 9.41
CA SER A 200 -30.47 -35.37 9.36
C SER A 200 -29.48 -36.35 10.00
N VAL A 201 -29.91 -37.59 10.19
CA VAL A 201 -29.05 -38.72 10.54
C VAL A 201 -28.72 -39.50 9.26
N GLY A 202 -27.42 -39.68 9.00
CA GLY A 202 -26.90 -40.46 7.88
C GLY A 202 -26.16 -41.72 8.34
N THR A 203 -25.64 -42.49 7.38
CA THR A 203 -24.85 -43.70 7.62
C THR A 203 -23.55 -43.64 6.82
N ASP A 204 -22.43 -43.97 7.45
CA ASP A 204 -21.11 -44.00 6.80
C ASP A 204 -20.20 -45.08 7.42
N ASP A 205 -19.11 -45.40 6.73
CA ASP A 205 -18.17 -46.44 7.13
C ASP A 205 -17.46 -46.03 8.42
N CYS A 206 -17.53 -46.88 9.45
CA CYS A 206 -17.01 -46.61 10.79
C CYS A 206 -15.51 -46.26 10.85
N GLY A 207 -14.75 -46.49 9.78
CA GLY A 207 -13.34 -46.15 9.66
C GLY A 207 -13.06 -44.71 9.24
N THR A 208 -14.07 -43.92 8.85
CA THR A 208 -13.87 -42.53 8.44
C THR A 208 -13.62 -41.63 9.67
N SER A 209 -12.61 -40.76 9.56
CA SER A 209 -12.22 -39.85 10.64
C SER A 209 -13.21 -38.70 10.73
N SER A 210 -13.84 -38.52 11.88
CA SER A 210 -14.82 -37.46 12.11
C SER A 210 -14.96 -37.10 13.59
N SER A 211 -15.64 -35.99 13.91
CA SER A 211 -15.96 -35.63 15.30
C SER A 211 -16.92 -36.65 15.90
N CYS A 212 -16.89 -36.83 17.22
CA CYS A 212 -17.79 -37.72 17.95
C CYS A 212 -18.58 -36.96 19.01
N LEU A 213 -19.84 -37.37 19.21
CA LEU A 213 -20.66 -36.90 20.32
C LEU A 213 -20.69 -38.00 21.40
N CYS A 214 -20.26 -37.65 22.61
CA CYS A 214 -20.22 -38.58 23.73
C CYS A 214 -21.29 -38.26 24.76
N GLU A 215 -21.97 -39.29 25.25
CA GLU A 215 -22.87 -39.19 26.39
C GLU A 215 -22.06 -39.23 27.71
N LYS A 216 -22.46 -38.41 28.68
CA LYS A 216 -21.97 -38.48 30.05
C LYS A 216 -23.15 -38.83 30.97
N PRO A 217 -23.11 -39.94 31.73
CA PRO A 217 -24.18 -40.30 32.63
C PRO A 217 -24.32 -39.28 33.76
N VAL A 218 -25.55 -38.98 34.18
CA VAL A 218 -25.83 -38.18 35.37
C VAL A 218 -25.64 -39.07 36.60
N CYS A 219 -24.65 -38.77 37.44
CA CYS A 219 -24.50 -39.45 38.72
C CYS A 219 -25.65 -39.04 39.66
N ALA A 220 -26.51 -39.98 40.04
CA ALA A 220 -27.51 -39.74 41.08
C ALA A 220 -26.81 -39.71 42.46
N GLU A 221 -26.93 -38.59 43.17
CA GLU A 221 -26.52 -38.49 44.56
C GLU A 221 -27.57 -39.24 45.41
N ASN A 222 -27.30 -40.52 45.69
CA ASN A 222 -28.16 -41.31 46.57
C ASN A 222 -28.14 -40.67 47.96
N SER A 223 -29.26 -40.07 48.34
CA SER A 223 -29.53 -39.74 49.74
C SER A 223 -29.80 -41.06 50.48
N ASP A 224 -28.76 -41.63 51.06
CA ASP A 224 -28.88 -42.74 52.01
C ASP A 224 -29.75 -42.27 53.18
N LYS A 225 -31.01 -42.72 53.19
CA LYS A 225 -31.83 -42.75 54.40
C LYS A 225 -31.49 -44.02 55.15
N GLU A 226 -30.53 -43.91 56.06
CA GLU A 226 -30.34 -44.89 57.13
C GLU A 226 -31.52 -44.78 58.11
N GLY A 227 -32.21 -45.90 58.30
CA GLY A 227 -33.25 -46.08 59.31
C GLY A 227 -32.71 -46.74 60.56
#